data_AF-A0A426ZXG7-F1
#
_entry.id   AF-A0A426ZXG7-F1
#
_cell.length_a   1.000
_cell.length_b   1.000
_cell.length_c   1.000
_cell.angle_alpha   90.00
_cell.angle_beta   90.00
_cell.angle_gamma   90.00
#
_symmetry.space_group_name_H-M   'P 1'
#
loop_
_entity.id
_entity.type
_entity.pdbx_description
1 polymer ?
#
loop_
_entity_poly.entity_id
_entity_poly.type
_entity_poly.pdbx_seq_one_letter_code
_entity_poly.pdbx_strand_id
1 'polypeptide(L)'
;SILITAFVGTALAFGCFSGAAIVAKRREFLYLGGLLSSGLSILLWLQFAGSFFGQSTAMFKVEIYFGLLVFLGYMVFDTQEIIERAHHGDRDYLKHALTLFTDFLAVFVRILVIMLKNASDKSEEKKRKKRS
;
A
#
# COMPACT_ATOMS: atom_id res chain seq x y z
N SER A 1 5.45 -6.33 -19.68
CA SER A 1 4.48 -7.12 -18.88
C SER A 1 4.07 -6.33 -17.64
N ILE A 2 2.78 -6.13 -17.40
CA ILE A 2 2.25 -5.32 -16.27
C ILE A 2 2.77 -5.84 -14.92
N LEU A 3 2.83 -7.16 -14.76
CA LEU A 3 3.32 -7.82 -13.55
C LEU A 3 4.74 -7.41 -13.17
N ILE A 4 5.67 -7.43 -14.13
CA ILE A 4 7.08 -7.08 -13.91
C ILE A 4 7.21 -5.61 -13.52
N THR A 5 6.49 -4.72 -14.21
CA THR A 5 6.51 -3.29 -13.90
C THR A 5 5.94 -2.99 -12.51
N ALA A 6 4.84 -3.65 -12.12
CA ALA A 6 4.29 -3.52 -10.78
C ALA A 6 5.28 -4.02 -9.71
N PHE A 7 5.94 -5.14 -9.98
CA PHE A 7 6.93 -5.72 -9.06
C PHE A 7 8.12 -4.80 -8.86
N VAL A 8 8.73 -4.33 -9.95
CA VAL A 8 9.87 -3.40 -9.89
C VAL A 8 9.48 -2.08 -9.20
N GLY A 9 8.30 -1.53 -9.53
CA GLY A 9 7.81 -0.31 -8.87
C GLY A 9 7.63 -0.49 -7.36
N THR A 10 7.11 -1.64 -6.93
CA THR A 10 6.96 -1.96 -5.50
C THR A 10 8.32 -2.17 -4.84
N ALA A 11 9.26 -2.86 -5.50
CA ALA A 11 10.61 -3.09 -4.96
C ALA A 11 11.38 -1.80 -4.76
N LEU A 12 11.26 -0.85 -5.69
CA LEU A 12 11.83 0.49 -5.55
C LEU A 12 11.17 1.26 -4.40
N ALA A 13 9.84 1.25 -4.30
CA ALA A 13 9.13 1.90 -3.20
C ALA A 13 9.55 1.32 -1.84
N PHE A 14 9.53 -0.01 -1.70
CA PHE A 14 9.97 -0.71 -0.50
C PHE A 14 11.40 -0.34 -0.12
N GLY A 15 12.36 -0.42 -1.06
CA GLY A 15 13.75 -0.05 -0.79
C GLY A 15 13.92 1.40 -0.36
N CYS A 16 13.27 2.35 -1.04
CA CYS A 16 13.33 3.77 -0.71
C CYS A 16 12.71 4.08 0.66
N PHE A 17 11.51 3.57 0.93
CA PHE A 17 10.78 3.87 2.15
C PHE A 17 11.36 3.14 3.37
N SER A 18 11.76 1.87 3.25
CA SER A 18 12.47 1.17 4.31
C SER A 18 13.84 1.79 4.58
N GLY A 19 14.55 2.24 3.53
CA GLY A 19 15.79 3.00 3.68
C GLY A 19 15.59 4.34 4.41
N ALA A 20 14.56 5.10 4.04
CA ALA A 20 14.20 6.35 4.72
C ALA A 20 13.79 6.12 6.18
N ALA A 21 13.05 5.04 6.45
CA ALA A 21 12.67 4.64 7.79
C ALA A 21 13.93 4.45 8.65
N ILE A 22 14.93 3.69 8.21
CA ILE A 22 16.17 3.44 8.97
C ILE A 22 16.85 4.73 9.46
N VAL A 23 16.73 5.83 8.70
CA VAL A 23 17.34 7.13 9.03
C VAL A 23 16.41 8.04 9.85
N ALA A 24 15.10 7.75 9.92
CA ALA A 24 14.10 8.57 10.58
C ALA A 24 14.24 8.57 12.13
N LYS A 25 13.76 9.65 12.77
CA LYS A 25 13.81 9.80 14.24
C LYS A 25 12.70 8.97 14.90
N ARG A 26 13.08 8.16 15.90
CA ARG A 26 12.24 7.19 16.64
C ARG A 26 10.96 7.73 17.31
N ARG A 27 10.83 9.04 17.58
CA ARG A 27 9.78 9.59 18.46
C ARG A 27 8.38 9.72 17.83
N GLU A 28 8.22 9.52 16.52
CA GLU A 28 6.93 9.75 15.84
C GLU A 28 6.03 8.50 15.77
N PHE A 29 6.46 7.40 16.40
CA PHE A 29 5.85 6.08 16.28
C PHE A 29 4.39 6.02 16.72
N LEU A 30 4.08 6.60 17.87
CA LEU A 30 2.73 6.57 18.45
C LEU A 30 1.71 7.34 17.59
N TYR A 31 2.13 8.49 17.03
CA TYR A 31 1.28 9.29 16.15
C TYR A 31 1.08 8.62 14.79
N LEU A 32 2.15 8.03 14.24
CA LEU A 32 2.07 7.35 12.96
C LEU A 32 1.17 6.11 13.02
N GLY A 33 1.30 5.28 14.07
CA GLY A 33 0.42 4.11 14.26
C GLY A 33 -1.06 4.50 14.45
N GLY A 34 -1.32 5.58 15.20
CA GLY A 34 -2.67 6.14 15.35
C GLY A 34 -3.25 6.66 14.03
N LEU A 35 -2.45 7.38 13.24
CA LEU A 35 -2.85 7.87 11.92
C LEU A 35 -3.15 6.71 10.96
N LEU A 36 -2.28 5.70 10.89
CA LEU A 36 -2.42 4.58 9.97
C LEU A 36 -3.63 3.69 10.32
N SER A 37 -3.82 3.40 11.60
CA SER A 37 -5.00 2.64 12.08
C SER A 37 -6.32 3.37 11.82
N SER A 38 -6.34 4.71 11.94
CA SER A 38 -7.50 5.51 11.54
C SER A 38 -7.74 5.45 10.03
N GLY A 39 -6.69 5.52 9.21
CA GLY A 39 -6.77 5.37 7.75
C GLY A 39 -7.30 4.01 7.32
N LEU A 40 -6.84 2.94 7.97
CA LEU A 40 -7.33 1.57 7.73
C LEU A 40 -8.80 1.43 8.10
N SER A 41 -9.23 2.04 9.21
CA SER A 41 -10.63 2.06 9.63
C SER A 41 -11.51 2.77 8.60
N ILE A 42 -11.06 3.90 8.04
CA ILE A 42 -11.75 4.60 6.96
C ILE A 42 -11.89 3.71 5.72
N LEU A 43 -10.84 2.98 5.32
CA LEU A 43 -10.91 2.04 4.20
C LEU A 43 -11.93 0.93 4.43
N LEU A 44 -11.99 0.40 5.66
CA LEU A 44 -12.96 -0.61 6.04
C LEU A 44 -14.39 -0.08 5.92
N TRP A 45 -14.65 1.13 6.40
CA TRP A 45 -15.97 1.77 6.28
C TRP A 45 -16.34 2.09 4.83
N LEU A 46 -15.38 2.52 4.00
CA LEU A 46 -15.60 2.75 2.57
C LEU A 46 -15.98 1.46 1.84
N GLN A 47 -15.32 0.36 2.14
CA GLN A 47 -15.63 -0.97 1.58
C GLN A 47 -17.01 -1.46 2.02
N PHE A 48 -17.33 -1.29 3.31
CA PHE A 48 -18.65 -1.62 3.84
C PHE A 48 -19.73 -0.79 3.13
N ALA A 49 -19.59 0.53 3.09
CA ALA A 49 -20.52 1.41 2.39
C ALA A 49 -20.66 1.05 0.89
N GLY A 50 -19.54 0.75 0.21
CA GLY A 50 -19.55 0.32 -1.19
C GLY A 50 -20.35 -0.97 -1.42
N SER A 51 -20.34 -1.89 -0.45
CA SER A 51 -21.07 -3.16 -0.52
C SER A 51 -22.59 -2.98 -0.35
N PHE A 52 -23.04 -2.02 0.47
CA PHE A 52 -24.47 -1.74 0.68
C PHE A 52 -25.06 -0.79 -0.35
N PHE A 53 -24.33 0.24 -0.76
CA PHE A 53 -24.85 1.33 -1.61
C PHE A 53 -24.39 1.23 -3.08
N GLY A 54 -23.56 0.24 -3.40
CA GLY A 54 -22.93 0.10 -4.70
C GLY A 54 -21.67 0.97 -4.82
N GLN A 55 -20.64 0.43 -5.49
CA GLN A 55 -19.35 1.10 -5.60
C GLN A 55 -19.28 2.00 -6.84
N SER A 56 -19.18 3.31 -6.63
CA SER A 56 -18.95 4.27 -7.72
C SER A 56 -17.49 4.24 -8.21
N THR A 57 -17.25 4.66 -9.46
CA THR A 57 -15.88 4.76 -10.00
C THR A 57 -15.01 5.75 -9.21
N ALA A 58 -15.61 6.81 -8.67
CA ALA A 58 -14.90 7.78 -7.84
C ALA A 58 -14.50 7.18 -6.48
N MET A 59 -15.43 6.48 -5.80
CA MET A 59 -15.15 5.78 -4.55
C MET A 59 -14.07 4.71 -4.73
N PHE A 60 -14.14 3.92 -5.81
CA PHE A 60 -13.12 2.92 -6.11
C PHE A 60 -11.72 3.54 -6.30
N LYS A 61 -11.63 4.68 -7.01
CA LYS A 61 -10.35 5.40 -7.16
C LYS A 61 -9.83 5.91 -5.81
N VAL A 62 -10.68 6.55 -5.02
CA VAL A 62 -10.31 7.02 -3.68
C VAL A 62 -9.81 5.85 -2.85
N GLU A 63 -10.56 4.76 -2.78
CA GLU A 63 -10.20 3.59 -2.00
C GLU A 63 -8.85 3.01 -2.42
N ILE A 64 -8.61 2.86 -3.73
CA ILE A 64 -7.37 2.28 -4.24
C ILE A 64 -6.14 3.20 -4.01
N TYR A 65 -6.24 4.50 -4.29
CA TYR A 65 -5.10 5.41 -4.12
C TYR A 65 -4.88 5.79 -2.65
N PHE A 66 -5.95 6.05 -1.89
CA PHE A 66 -5.84 6.33 -0.46
C PHE A 66 -5.28 5.12 0.29
N GLY A 67 -5.80 3.92 0.01
CA GLY A 67 -5.25 2.75 0.67
C GLY A 67 -3.82 2.46 0.23
N LEU A 68 -3.39 2.82 -0.99
CA LEU A 68 -1.98 2.68 -1.37
C LEU A 68 -1.10 3.53 -0.46
N LEU A 69 -1.52 4.76 -0.18
CA LEU A 69 -0.84 5.65 0.76
C LEU A 69 -0.79 5.06 2.17
N VAL A 70 -1.91 4.52 2.67
CA VAL A 70 -1.97 3.87 3.99
C VAL A 70 -1.02 2.66 4.07
N PHE A 71 -1.02 1.77 3.08
CA PHE A 71 -0.13 0.59 3.07
C PHE A 71 1.34 0.96 2.91
N LEU A 72 1.67 2.00 2.13
CA LEU A 72 3.03 2.55 2.09
C LEU A 72 3.46 3.10 3.47
N GLY A 73 2.53 3.72 4.19
CA GLY A 73 2.76 4.17 5.56
C GLY A 73 2.97 3.02 6.54
N TYR A 74 2.19 1.94 6.44
CA TYR A 74 2.39 0.73 7.24
C TYR A 74 3.76 0.10 7.00
N MET A 75 4.20 0.03 5.75
CA MET A 75 5.54 -0.47 5.43
C MET A 75 6.67 0.34 6.11
N VAL A 76 6.53 1.67 6.20
CA VAL A 76 7.45 2.53 6.96
C VAL A 76 7.34 2.28 8.46
N PHE A 77 6.11 2.19 8.97
CA PHE A 77 5.84 1.90 10.37
C PHE A 77 6.43 0.55 10.79
N ASP A 78 6.08 -0.54 10.13
CA ASP A 78 6.56 -1.89 10.46
C ASP A 78 8.09 -1.97 10.36
N THR A 79 8.73 -1.32 9.37
CA THR A 79 10.20 -1.23 9.31
C THR A 79 10.79 -0.60 10.58
N GLN A 80 10.23 0.51 11.04
CA GLN A 80 10.65 1.18 12.27
C GLN A 80 10.34 0.35 13.52
N GLU A 81 9.18 -0.32 13.59
CA GLU A 81 8.82 -1.16 14.72
C GLU A 81 9.80 -2.31 14.89
N ILE A 82 10.18 -2.95 13.78
CA ILE A 82 11.19 -4.00 13.74
C ILE A 82 12.52 -3.50 14.25
N ILE A 83 12.96 -2.31 13.80
CA ILE A 83 14.21 -1.71 14.26
C ILE A 83 14.17 -1.44 15.77
N GLU A 84 13.06 -0.91 16.29
CA GLU A 84 12.92 -0.61 17.71
C GLU A 84 12.91 -1.89 18.56
N ARG A 85 12.14 -2.91 18.14
CA ARG A 85 12.12 -4.24 18.76
C ARG A 85 13.52 -4.86 18.78
N ALA A 86 14.26 -4.77 17.68
CA ALA A 86 15.63 -5.28 17.59
C ALA A 86 16.60 -4.56 18.55
N HIS A 87 16.43 -3.25 18.76
CA HIS A 87 17.21 -2.50 19.75
C HIS A 87 16.88 -2.91 21.19
N HIS A 88 15.63 -3.31 21.46
CA HIS A 88 15.20 -3.86 22.74
C HIS A 88 15.55 -5.34 22.95
N GLY A 89 16.29 -5.95 22.01
CA GLY A 89 16.79 -7.32 22.14
C GLY A 89 15.88 -8.38 21.55
N ASP A 90 14.82 -8.01 20.81
CA ASP A 90 14.07 -8.96 19.98
C ASP A 90 14.97 -9.44 18.83
N ARG A 91 15.06 -10.75 18.65
CA ARG A 91 15.94 -11.39 17.64
C ARG A 91 15.16 -12.32 16.73
N ASP A 92 13.83 -12.21 16.70
CA ASP A 92 12.98 -13.00 15.82
C ASP A 92 13.02 -12.46 14.37
N TYR A 93 14.15 -12.68 13.71
CA TYR A 93 14.38 -12.24 12.33
C TYR A 93 13.38 -12.84 11.34
N LEU A 94 12.88 -14.06 11.61
CA LEU A 94 11.89 -14.71 10.76
C LEU A 94 10.57 -13.95 10.79
N LYS A 95 10.09 -13.62 11.99
CA LYS A 95 8.88 -12.82 12.15
C LYS A 95 9.02 -11.44 11.52
N HIS A 96 10.14 -10.77 11.75
CA HIS A 96 10.42 -9.46 11.14
C HIS A 96 10.43 -9.52 9.61
N ALA A 97 11.03 -10.56 9.01
CA ALA A 97 11.03 -10.75 7.56
C ALA A 97 9.62 -11.02 7.00
N LEU A 98 8.82 -11.83 7.69
CA LEU A 98 7.44 -12.13 7.27
C LEU A 98 6.54 -10.88 7.33
N THR A 99 6.72 -10.03 8.33
CA THR A 99 6.02 -8.75 8.42
C THR A 99 6.32 -7.87 7.21
N LEU A 100 7.60 -7.60 6.93
CA LEU A 100 8.01 -6.77 5.78
C LEU A 100 7.58 -7.37 4.43
N PHE A 101 7.61 -8.70 4.32
CA PHE A 101 7.13 -9.39 3.12
C PHE A 101 5.62 -9.19 2.91
N THR A 102 4.84 -9.21 3.99
CA THR A 102 3.39 -8.98 3.93
C THR A 102 3.07 -7.55 3.49
N ASP A 103 3.79 -6.56 4.02
CA ASP A 103 3.67 -5.17 3.57
C ASP A 103 4.01 -5.00 2.10
N PHE A 104 5.12 -5.61 1.66
CA PHE A 104 5.51 -5.60 0.26
C PHE A 104 4.41 -6.17 -0.63
N LEU A 105 3.84 -7.33 -0.28
CA LEU A 105 2.76 -7.94 -1.04
C LEU A 105 1.50 -7.07 -1.06
N ALA A 106 1.15 -6.44 0.06
CA ALA A 106 -0.02 -5.56 0.15
C ALA A 106 0.10 -4.37 -0.80
N VAL A 107 1.27 -3.72 -0.85
CA VAL A 107 1.56 -2.64 -1.80
C VAL A 107 1.60 -3.16 -3.24
N PHE A 108 2.25 -4.30 -3.47
CA PHE A 108 2.39 -4.91 -4.80
C PHE A 108 1.04 -5.23 -5.45
N VAL A 109 0.15 -5.93 -4.73
CA VAL A 109 -1.18 -6.28 -5.23
C VAL A 109 -1.95 -5.02 -5.58
N ARG A 110 -1.85 -3.98 -4.76
CA ARG A 110 -2.57 -2.72 -4.96
C ARG A 110 -2.05 -1.95 -6.19
N ILE A 111 -0.74 -1.88 -6.39
CA ILE A 111 -0.13 -1.33 -7.61
C ILE A 111 -0.56 -2.15 -8.83
N LEU A 112 -0.57 -3.48 -8.73
CA LEU A 112 -0.98 -4.37 -9.81
C LEU A 112 -2.43 -4.09 -10.23
N VAL A 113 -3.35 -3.95 -9.28
CA VAL A 113 -4.76 -3.60 -9.54
C VAL A 113 -4.88 -2.25 -10.23
N ILE A 114 -4.13 -1.22 -9.78
CA ILE A 114 -4.09 0.10 -10.43
C ILE A 114 -3.65 -0.03 -11.89
N MET A 115 -2.57 -0.75 -12.15
CA MET A 115 -2.02 -0.90 -13.50
C MET A 115 -2.96 -1.68 -14.42
N LEU A 116 -3.59 -2.75 -13.93
CA LEU A 116 -4.58 -3.53 -14.67
C LEU A 116 -5.80 -2.67 -15.03
N LYS A 117 -6.30 -1.87 -14.08
CA LYS A 117 -7.43 -0.96 -14.32
C LYS A 117 -7.09 0.09 -15.37
N ASN A 118 -5.93 0.73 -15.24
CA ASN A 118 -5.45 1.73 -16.21
C ASN A 118 -5.25 1.15 -17.61
N ALA A 119 -4.79 -0.10 -17.72
CA ALA A 119 -4.65 -0.78 -19.01
C ALA A 119 -6.02 -1.09 -19.65
N SER A 120 -6.99 -1.53 -18.85
CA SER A 120 -8.37 -1.79 -19.29
C SER A 120 -9.03 -0.51 -19.81
N ASP A 121 -8.96 0.59 -19.05
CA ASP A 121 -9.58 1.87 -19.42
C ASP A 121 -8.99 2.44 -20.73
N LYS A 122 -7.66 2.33 -20.92
CA LYS A 122 -7.00 2.70 -22.19
C LYS A 122 -7.46 1.85 -23.37
N SER A 123 -7.73 0.57 -23.15
CA SER A 123 -8.19 -0.33 -24.21
C SER A 123 -9.61 0.03 -24.67
N GLU A 124 -10.49 0.38 -23.73
CA GLU A 124 -11.86 0.83 -23.99
C GLU A 124 -11.89 2.18 -24.72
N GLU A 125 -11.04 3.11 -24.32
CA GLU A 125 -10.91 4.40 -25.01
C GLU A 125 -10.48 4.24 -26.48
N LYS A 126 -9.51 3.36 -26.75
CA LYS A 126 -9.07 3.06 -28.11
C LYS A 126 -10.19 2.43 -28.95
N LYS A 127 -11.01 1.54 -28.38
CA LYS A 127 -12.16 0.95 -29.08
C LYS A 127 -13.21 2.03 -29.41
N ARG A 128 -13.49 2.95 -28.49
CA ARG A 128 -14.42 4.06 -28.73
C ARG A 128 -13.95 4.98 -29.85
N LYS A 129 -12.66 5.36 -29.87
CA LYS A 129 -12.07 6.19 -30.93
C LYS A 129 -12.08 5.54 -32.32
N LYS A 130 -12.06 4.22 -32.41
CA LYS A 130 -12.18 3.49 -33.69
C LYS A 130 -13.61 3.34 -34.19
N ARG A 131 -14.61 3.57 -33.33
CA ARG A 131 -16.05 3.47 -33.65
C ARG A 131 -16.67 4.83 -33.97
N SER A 132 -15.98 5.92 -33.65
CA SER A 132 -16.30 7.30 -34.06
C SER A 132 -15.58 7.64 -35.35
#